data_AF-A0A9D6Z388-F1
#
_entry.id   AF-A0A9D6Z388-F1
#
_cell.length_a   1.000
_cell.length_b   1.000
_cell.length_c   1.000
_cell.angle_alpha   90.00
_cell.angle_beta   90.00
_cell.angle_gamma   90.00
#
_symmetry.space_group_name_H-M   'P 1'
#
loop_
_entity.id
_entity.type
_entity.pdbx_description
1 polymer ?
#
loop_
_entity_poly.entity_id
_entity_poly.type
_entity_poly.pdbx_seq_one_letter_code
_entity_poly.pdbx_strand_id
1 'polypeptide(L)' 'MEEMKRDVRQIVSGISAYFPEPATLVGKKCMFVTNLEPRKIKGFESNGMLFAVSTADGKFSLLEPNPDIPEGTKAK' A
#
# COMPACT_ATOMS: atom_id res chain seq x y z
N MET A 1 4.81 22.68 17.55
CA MET A 1 4.09 21.48 17.11
C MET A 1 5.13 20.55 16.55
N GLU A 2 5.43 19.47 17.27
CA GLU A 2 6.44 18.51 16.87
C GLU A 2 5.89 17.72 15.69
N GLU A 3 6.43 17.94 14.49
CA GLU A 3 6.15 17.07 13.35
C GLU A 3 6.55 15.65 13.76
N MET A 4 5.56 14.81 14.04
CA MET A 4 5.81 13.37 14.15
C MET A 4 6.41 12.95 12.82
N LYS A 5 7.72 12.63 12.82
CA LYS A 5 8.40 11.99 11.70
C LYS A 5 7.64 10.69 11.40
N ARG A 6 6.66 10.76 10.50
CA ARG A 6 6.05 9.57 9.91
C ARG A 6 7.16 8.88 9.15
N ASP A 7 7.48 7.66 9.55
CA ASP A 7 8.48 6.86 8.85
C ASP A 7 7.90 6.49 7.48
N VAL A 8 8.16 7.33 6.49
CA VAL A 8 7.63 7.17 5.13
C VAL A 8 8.33 5.97 4.50
N ARG A 9 7.53 4.96 4.17
CA ARG A 9 8.01 3.72 3.56
C ARG A 9 7.64 3.66 2.08
N GLN A 10 8.63 3.39 1.23
CA GLN A 10 8.39 3.19 -0.20
C GLN A 10 7.94 1.74 -0.49
N ILE A 11 6.79 1.60 -1.14
CA ILE A 11 6.25 0.30 -1.58
C ILE A 11 5.92 0.41 -3.07
N VAL A 12 6.47 -0.48 -3.87
CA VAL A 12 6.25 -0.53 -5.32
C VAL A 12 5.27 -1.65 -5.62
N SER A 13 4.15 -1.31 -6.26
CA SER A 13 3.08 -2.27 -6.55
C SER A 13 2.73 -2.30 -8.05
N GLY A 14 2.43 -3.49 -8.56
CA GLY A 14 2.10 -3.74 -9.97
C GLY A 14 0.62 -3.52 -10.30
N ILE A 15 -0.01 -2.46 -9.79
CA ILE A 15 -1.46 -2.25 -9.86
C ILE A 15 -1.90 -1.15 -10.85
N SER A 16 -0.97 -0.64 -11.66
CA SER A 16 -1.24 0.51 -12.55
C SER A 16 -2.41 0.28 -13.52
N ALA A 17 -2.63 -0.96 -13.96
CA ALA A 17 -3.74 -1.30 -14.85
C ALA A 17 -5.13 -1.10 -14.20
N TYR A 18 -5.22 -1.17 -12.87
CA TYR A 18 -6.46 -1.01 -12.13
C TYR A 18 -6.74 0.45 -11.73
N PHE A 19 -5.72 1.32 -11.79
CA PHE A 19 -5.83 2.73 -11.43
C PHE A 19 -5.28 3.62 -12.57
N PRO A 20 -6.09 3.88 -13.61
CA PRO A 20 -5.70 4.79 -14.70
C PRO A 20 -5.37 6.20 -14.20
N GLU A 21 -6.01 6.63 -13.11
CA GLU A 21 -5.76 7.90 -12.44
C GLU A 21 -5.09 7.66 -11.07
N PRO A 22 -3.76 7.82 -10.96
CA PRO A 22 -3.03 7.57 -9.70
C PRO A 22 -3.44 8.48 -8.54
N ALA A 23 -3.96 9.68 -8.84
CA ALA A 23 -4.39 10.64 -7.82
C ALA A 23 -5.50 10.08 -6.91
N THR A 24 -6.30 9.13 -7.42
CA THR A 24 -7.36 8.43 -6.65
C THR A 24 -6.83 7.61 -5.47
N LEU A 25 -5.54 7.29 -5.46
CA LEU A 25 -4.88 6.57 -4.37
C LEU A 25 -4.42 7.48 -3.23
N VAL A 26 -4.35 8.80 -3.46
CA VAL A 26 -3.89 9.76 -2.45
C VAL A 26 -4.92 9.84 -1.33
N GLY A 27 -4.46 9.69 -0.08
CA GLY A 27 -5.32 9.72 1.11
C GLY A 27 -6.05 8.41 1.43
N LYS A 28 -5.92 7.37 0.60
CA LYS A 28 -6.46 6.05 0.92
C LYS A 28 -5.63 5.36 1.99
N LYS A 29 -6.32 4.77 2.98
CA LYS A 29 -5.72 3.86 3.96
C LYS A 29 -5.80 2.44 3.40
N CYS A 30 -4.67 1.77 3.29
CA CYS A 30 -4.57 0.41 2.74
C CYS A 30 -3.81 -0.50 3.71
N MET A 31 -3.97 -1.81 3.51
CA MET A 31 -3.20 -2.82 4.23
C MET A 31 -1.85 -3.08 3.52
N PHE A 32 -0.79 -3.25 4.32
CA PHE A 32 0.56 -3.50 3.81
C PHE A 32 1.26 -4.60 4.61
N VAL A 33 2.08 -5.40 3.92
CA VAL A 33 3.01 -6.35 4.54
C VAL A 33 4.36 -5.65 4.69
N THR A 34 4.83 -5.51 5.93
CA THR A 34 6.00 -4.66 6.28
C THR A 34 7.21 -5.43 6.80
N ASN A 35 7.10 -6.75 6.99
CA ASN A 35 8.18 -7.62 7.48
C ASN A 35 8.95 -8.33 6.37
N LEU A 36 8.80 -7.90 5.12
CA LEU A 36 9.52 -8.46 3.97
C LEU A 36 10.88 -7.79 3.82
N GLU A 37 11.87 -8.55 3.34
CA GLU A 37 13.16 -7.99 2.94
C GLU A 37 12.99 -7.01 1.76
N PRO A 38 13.76 -5.90 1.73
CA PRO A 38 13.71 -4.94 0.62
C PRO A 38 14.05 -5.61 -0.71
N ARG A 39 13.29 -5.29 -1.77
CA ARG A 39 13.55 -5.80 -3.12
C ARG A 39 13.44 -4.72 -4.19
N LYS A 40 14.26 -4.80 -5.23
CA LYS A 40 14.17 -3.88 -6.39
C LYS A 40 13.08 -4.35 -7.36
N ILE A 41 12.17 -3.44 -7.71
CA ILE A 41 11.10 -3.66 -8.71
C ILE A 41 11.19 -2.52 -9.73
N LYS A 42 11.42 -2.85 -11.00
CA LYS A 42 11.60 -1.87 -12.10
C LYS A 42 12.59 -0.73 -11.77
N GLY A 43 13.67 -1.04 -11.04
CA GLY A 43 14.71 -0.08 -10.64
C GLY A 43 14.46 0.66 -9.32
N PHE A 44 13.26 0.55 -8.73
CA PHE A 44 12.90 1.17 -7.46
C PHE A 44 12.97 0.17 -6.32
N GLU A 45 13.45 0.60 -5.15
CA GLU A 45 13.46 -0.24 -3.95
C GLU A 45 12.05 -0.29 -3.31
N SER A 46 11.54 -1.49 -3.07
CA SER A 46 10.28 -1.74 -2.38
C SER A 46 10.55 -2.34 -1.00
N ASN A 47 10.09 -1.67 0.04
CA ASN A 47 10.29 -2.02 1.45
C ASN A 47 9.05 -2.72 2.05
N GLY A 48 8.33 -3.47 1.22
CA GLY A 48 7.10 -4.16 1.60
C GLY A 48 6.23 -4.50 0.40
N MET A 49 4.99 -4.86 0.69
CA MET A 49 3.99 -5.24 -0.31
C MET A 49 2.63 -4.62 0.03
N LEU A 50 1.93 -4.10 -0.98
CA LEU A 50 0.52 -3.72 -0.86
C LEU A 50 -0.33 -4.99 -0.77
N PHE A 51 -1.15 -5.11 0.27
CA PHE A 51 -2.02 -6.25 0.45
C PHE A 51 -3.38 -5.96 -0.21
N ALA A 52 -3.59 -6.56 -1.38
CA ALA A 52 -4.78 -6.39 -2.19
C ALA A 52 -5.23 -7.75 -2.73
N VAL A 53 -6.49 -7.84 -3.13
CA VAL A 53 -7.06 -9.07 -3.69
C VAL A 53 -7.27 -8.91 -5.18
N SER A 54 -6.97 -9.97 -5.92
CA SER A 54 -7.30 -10.07 -7.34
C SER A 54 -7.85 -11.45 -7.67
N THR A 55 -8.79 -11.50 -8.60
CA THR A 55 -9.38 -12.75 -9.09
C THR A 55 -8.80 -13.13 -10.45
N ALA A 56 -8.94 -14.40 -10.84
CA ALA A 56 -8.45 -14.88 -12.14
C ALA A 56 -9.15 -14.22 -13.34
N ASP A 57 -10.39 -13.76 -13.18
CA ASP A 57 -11.15 -12.98 -14.17
C ASP A 57 -10.77 -11.48 -14.16
N GLY A 58 -9.73 -11.08 -13.42
CA GLY A 58 -9.14 -9.74 -13.49
C GLY A 58 -9.80 -8.68 -12.61
N LYS A 59 -10.69 -9.05 -11.67
CA LYS A 59 -11.19 -8.09 -10.67
C LYS A 59 -10.09 -7.81 -9.65
N PHE A 60 -10.07 -6.59 -9.13
CA PHE A 60 -9.11 -6.13 -8.16
C PHE A 60 -9.80 -5.31 -7.07
N SER A 61 -9.40 -5.50 -5.81
CA SER A 61 -9.83 -4.65 -4.70
C SER A 61 -8.67 -4.37 -3.77
N LEU A 62 -8.56 -3.10 -3.37
CA LEU A 62 -7.78 -2.73 -2.20
C LEU A 62 -8.48 -3.26 -0.95
N LEU A 63 -7.68 -3.60 0.06
CA LEU A 63 -8.17 -3.85 1.39
C LEU A 63 -7.99 -2.57 2.20
N GLU A 64 -9.09 -1.87 2.44
CA GLU A 64 -9.13 -0.62 3.19
C GLU A 64 -9.73 -0.91 4.58
N PRO A 65 -9.06 -0.55 5.69
CA PRO A 65 -9.64 -0.67 7.02
C PRO A 65 -10.74 0.38 7.23
N ASN A 66 -11.52 0.24 8.30
CA ASN A 66 -12.49 1.27 8.67
C ASN A 66 -11.80 2.64 8.88
N PRO A 67 -12.46 3.77 8.54
CA PRO A 67 -11.84 5.09 8.55
C PRO A 67 -11.25 5.53 9.91
N ASP A 68 -11.82 5.05 11.01
CA ASP A 68 -11.44 5.32 12.39
C ASP A 68 -10.16 4.59 12.82
N ILE A 69 -9.70 3.60 12.05
CA ILE A 69 -8.46 2.88 12.34
C ILE A 69 -7.25 3.79 12.08
N PRO A 70 -6.35 3.99 13.06
CA PRO A 70 -5.13 4.78 12.87
C PRO A 70 -4.14 4.11 11.91
N GLU A 71 -3.39 4.92 11.15
CA GLU A 71 -2.26 4.45 10.34
C GLU A 71 -1.23 3.73 11.21
N GLY A 72 -0.64 2.64 10.69
CA GLY A 72 0.35 1.83 11.42
C GLY A 72 -0.24 0.84 12.43
N THR A 73 -1.57 0.76 12.56
CA THR A 73 -2.23 -0.29 13.36
C THR A 73 -1.87 -1.67 12.82
N LYS A 74 -1.41 -2.58 13.69
CA LYS A 74 -1.02 -3.93 13.29
C LYS A 74 -2.24 -4.76 12.91
N ALA A 75 -2.19 -5.39 11.75
CA ALA A 75 -3.12 -6.46 11.38
C ALA A 75 -2.98 -7.63 12.36
N LYS A 76 -4.09 -8.33 12.61
CA LYS A 76 -4.13 -9.58 13.38
C LYS A 76 -4.55 -10.72 12.48
#